data_AF-B0C468-F1
#
_entry.id   AF-B0C468-F1
#
_cell.length_a   1.000
_cell.length_b   1.000
_cell.length_c   1.000
_cell.angle_alpha   90.00
_cell.angle_beta   90.00
_cell.angle_gamma   90.00
#
_symmetry.space_group_name_H-M   'P 1'
#
loop_
_entity.id
_entity.type
_entity.pdbx_description
1 polymer ?
#
loop_
_entity_poly.entity_id
_entity_poly.type
_entity_poly.pdbx_seq_one_letter_code
_entity_poly.pdbx_strand_id
1 'polypeptide(L)'
;MPEQRIVTNRVFVLGLDELYREAMKCHERTELLQCAEEVASVLSLAPGNVPVEGYYTESPELTRYFQLVQTLQNVPREREADVSDVKSFQRLKQVTGSLIFGTPADQRYLLPTGKDALSIAMEQSFPAWTIANLTAETFHVAIESNDYSLVALAALSKDPVVLAACRESVVLYAFLPPGSAYNPEESEYRWQVDPLIRPYRK
;
A
#
# COMPACT_ATOMS: atom_id res chain seq x y z
N MET A 1 -28.17 -18.27 29.57
CA MET A 1 -28.20 -17.35 28.41
C MET A 1 -26.91 -17.53 27.65
N PRO A 2 -26.91 -17.64 26.31
CA PRO A 2 -25.66 -17.71 25.56
C PRO A 2 -24.87 -16.41 25.77
N GLU A 3 -23.54 -16.56 25.92
CA GLU A 3 -22.61 -15.45 26.05
C GLU A 3 -22.64 -14.62 24.75
N GLN A 4 -23.03 -13.34 24.84
CA GLN A 4 -23.04 -12.45 23.68
C GLN A 4 -21.61 -11.97 23.39
N ARG A 5 -21.14 -12.22 22.17
CA ARG A 5 -19.88 -11.67 21.64
C ARG A 5 -20.20 -10.52 20.70
N ILE A 6 -19.84 -9.30 21.08
CA ILE A 6 -20.06 -8.09 20.27
C ILE A 6 -18.83 -7.86 19.40
N VAL A 7 -19.04 -7.81 18.08
CA VAL A 7 -18.00 -7.42 17.11
C VAL A 7 -18.07 -5.90 16.93
N THR A 8 -17.02 -5.20 17.36
CA THR A 8 -16.89 -3.74 17.17
C THR A 8 -16.30 -3.42 15.80
N ASN A 9 -16.42 -2.16 15.35
CA ASN A 9 -15.81 -1.72 14.08
C ASN A 9 -14.31 -2.04 14.03
N ARG A 10 -13.57 -1.82 15.13
CA ARG A 10 -12.15 -2.16 15.22
C ARG A 10 -11.92 -3.66 14.98
N VAL A 11 -12.64 -4.53 15.68
CA VAL A 11 -12.48 -5.99 15.53
C VAL A 11 -12.85 -6.43 14.12
N PHE A 12 -13.92 -5.88 13.56
CA PHE A 12 -14.37 -6.19 12.20
C PHE A 12 -13.32 -5.80 11.16
N VAL A 13 -12.84 -4.55 11.16
CA VAL A 13 -11.91 -4.05 10.14
C VAL A 13 -10.54 -4.71 10.27
N LEU A 14 -10.02 -4.91 11.48
CA LEU A 14 -8.75 -5.63 11.66
C LEU A 14 -8.85 -7.10 11.24
N GLY A 15 -9.99 -7.75 11.50
CA GLY A 15 -10.22 -9.11 11.00
C GLY A 15 -10.32 -9.18 9.48
N LEU A 16 -10.93 -8.17 8.86
CA LEU A 16 -10.98 -8.04 7.40
C LEU A 16 -9.60 -7.80 6.81
N ASP A 17 -8.79 -6.94 7.43
CA ASP A 17 -7.41 -6.66 7.05
C ASP A 17 -6.54 -7.92 7.07
N GLU A 18 -6.62 -8.72 8.14
CA GLU A 18 -5.90 -9.98 8.24
C GLU A 18 -6.29 -10.96 7.12
N LEU A 19 -7.60 -11.15 6.89
CA LEU A 19 -8.09 -12.04 5.82
C LEU A 19 -7.64 -11.56 4.43
N TYR A 20 -7.74 -10.26 4.18
CA TYR A 20 -7.29 -9.64 2.95
C TYR A 20 -5.78 -9.84 2.75
N ARG A 21 -4.99 -9.57 3.79
CA ARG A 21 -3.53 -9.67 3.78
C ARG A 21 -3.06 -11.09 3.47
N GLU A 22 -3.61 -12.09 4.15
CA GLU A 22 -3.24 -13.48 3.92
C GLU A 22 -3.63 -13.96 2.50
N ALA A 23 -4.80 -13.53 2.01
CA ALA A 23 -5.20 -13.80 0.64
C ALA A 23 -4.27 -13.13 -0.38
N MET A 24 -3.91 -11.87 -0.16
CA MET A 24 -3.03 -11.11 -1.05
C MET A 24 -1.61 -11.65 -1.07
N LYS A 25 -1.02 -12.01 0.09
CA LYS A 25 0.29 -12.67 0.14
C LYS A 25 0.34 -13.93 -0.71
N CYS A 26 -0.74 -14.72 -0.72
CA CYS A 26 -0.83 -15.89 -1.57
C CYS A 26 -0.88 -15.47 -3.06
N HIS A 27 -1.76 -14.54 -3.40
CA HIS A 27 -1.94 -14.06 -4.77
C HIS A 27 -0.69 -13.41 -5.36
N GLU A 28 -0.02 -12.55 -4.59
CA GLU A 28 1.21 -11.85 -4.96
C GLU A 28 2.36 -12.83 -5.23
N ARG A 29 2.53 -13.86 -4.40
CA ARG A 29 3.58 -14.88 -4.59
C ARG A 29 3.29 -15.85 -5.74
N THR A 30 2.04 -16.27 -5.89
CA THR A 30 1.70 -17.41 -6.76
C THR A 30 1.37 -17.00 -8.18
N GLU A 31 0.75 -15.82 -8.37
CA GLU A 31 0.27 -15.36 -9.68
C GLU A 31 0.97 -14.06 -10.10
N LEU A 32 0.94 -13.03 -9.24
CA LEU A 32 1.35 -11.70 -9.67
C LEU A 32 2.86 -11.54 -9.81
N LEU A 33 3.65 -12.28 -9.02
CA LEU A 33 5.11 -12.34 -9.19
C LEU A 33 5.49 -12.80 -10.59
N GLN A 34 4.90 -13.90 -11.07
CA GLN A 34 5.16 -14.41 -12.43
C GLN A 34 4.77 -13.36 -13.47
N CYS A 35 3.62 -12.70 -13.27
CA CYS A 35 3.20 -11.64 -14.18
C CYS A 35 4.22 -10.48 -14.21
N ALA A 36 4.72 -10.06 -13.04
CA ALA A 36 5.70 -8.97 -12.92
C ALA A 36 7.06 -9.35 -13.52
N GLU A 37 7.50 -10.60 -13.35
CA GLU A 37 8.73 -11.12 -13.93
C GLU A 37 8.67 -11.18 -15.46
N GLU A 38 7.55 -11.64 -16.03
CA GLU A 38 7.35 -11.66 -17.48
C GLU A 38 7.39 -10.27 -18.09
N VAL A 39 6.66 -9.31 -17.49
CA VAL A 39 6.63 -7.92 -17.98
C VAL A 39 7.99 -7.25 -17.84
N ALA A 40 8.67 -7.44 -16.70
CA ALA A 40 10.01 -6.93 -16.50
C ALA A 40 11.01 -7.53 -17.50
N SER A 41 10.87 -8.82 -17.82
CA SER A 41 11.70 -9.50 -18.82
C SER A 41 11.52 -8.90 -20.21
N VAL A 42 10.27 -8.69 -20.66
CA VAL A 42 9.97 -8.05 -21.95
C VAL A 42 10.56 -6.64 -22.03
N LEU A 43 10.46 -5.88 -20.93
CA LEU A 43 10.99 -4.51 -20.86
C LEU A 43 12.50 -4.44 -20.60
N SER A 44 13.17 -5.59 -20.37
CA SER A 44 14.57 -5.70 -19.98
C SER A 44 14.92 -4.91 -18.70
N LEU A 45 14.06 -5.02 -17.69
CA LEU A 45 14.18 -4.32 -16.41
C LEU A 45 14.64 -5.27 -15.30
N ALA A 46 15.53 -4.76 -14.44
CA ALA A 46 15.83 -5.37 -13.15
C ALA A 46 14.94 -4.76 -12.05
N PRO A 47 14.67 -5.48 -10.96
CA PRO A 47 13.99 -4.88 -9.81
C PRO A 47 14.82 -3.76 -9.20
N GLY A 48 14.12 -2.77 -8.67
CA GLY A 48 14.71 -1.62 -8.02
C GLY A 48 15.32 -1.99 -6.69
N ASN A 49 16.38 -1.27 -6.33
CA ASN A 49 16.93 -1.30 -4.98
C ASN A 49 16.19 -0.26 -4.12
N VAL A 50 14.97 -0.60 -3.73
CA VAL A 50 14.10 0.24 -2.90
C VAL A 50 13.90 -0.41 -1.52
N PRO A 51 13.74 0.39 -0.44
CA PRO A 51 13.37 -0.14 0.87
C PRO A 51 12.08 -0.96 0.76
N VAL A 52 12.10 -2.17 1.32
CA VAL A 52 10.93 -3.06 1.36
C VAL A 52 10.27 -2.92 2.72
N GLU A 53 8.96 -2.70 2.73
CA GLU A 53 8.18 -2.38 3.93
C GLU A 53 7.10 -3.43 4.22
N GLY A 54 6.62 -3.45 5.46
CA GLY A 54 5.48 -4.28 5.87
C GLY A 54 5.71 -5.77 5.64
N TYR A 55 4.63 -6.47 5.28
CA TYR A 55 4.68 -7.93 5.10
C TYR A 55 5.52 -8.37 3.90
N TYR A 56 5.95 -7.46 3.02
CA TYR A 56 6.77 -7.82 1.86
C TYR A 56 8.16 -8.36 2.25
N THR A 57 8.60 -8.13 3.48
CA THR A 57 9.85 -8.71 4.02
C THR A 57 9.69 -10.15 4.54
N GLU A 58 8.47 -10.69 4.60
CA GLU A 58 8.20 -12.01 5.19
C GLU A 58 8.73 -13.17 4.34
N SER A 59 8.88 -12.99 3.02
CA SER A 59 9.47 -14.00 2.14
C SER A 59 10.25 -13.39 0.96
N PRO A 60 11.25 -14.11 0.40
CA PRO A 60 12.00 -13.66 -0.76
C PRO A 60 11.12 -13.36 -1.98
N GLU A 61 10.06 -14.15 -2.19
CA GLU A 61 9.11 -13.99 -3.30
C GLU A 61 8.31 -12.70 -3.15
N LEU A 62 7.85 -12.37 -1.94
CA LEU A 62 7.13 -11.12 -1.67
C LEU A 62 8.05 -9.90 -1.84
N THR A 63 9.28 -9.99 -1.35
CA THR A 63 10.30 -8.95 -1.52
C THR A 63 10.57 -8.71 -3.01
N ARG A 64 10.73 -9.80 -3.77
CA ARG A 64 10.97 -9.74 -5.21
C ARG A 64 9.79 -9.11 -5.95
N TYR A 65 8.57 -9.53 -5.64
CA TYR A 65 7.34 -8.97 -6.20
C TYR A 65 7.25 -7.46 -5.94
N PHE A 66 7.45 -7.05 -4.69
CA PHE A 66 7.44 -5.63 -4.29
C PHE A 66 8.41 -4.80 -5.13
N GLN A 67 9.67 -5.23 -5.23
CA GLN A 67 10.70 -4.52 -5.98
C GLN A 67 10.41 -4.44 -7.47
N LEU A 68 9.84 -5.49 -8.06
CA LEU A 68 9.46 -5.50 -9.48
C LEU A 68 8.29 -4.57 -9.75
N VAL A 69 7.24 -4.62 -8.94
CA VAL A 69 6.06 -3.75 -9.14
C VAL A 69 6.43 -2.29 -8.93
N GLN A 70 7.24 -1.97 -7.90
CA GLN A 70 7.81 -0.62 -7.74
C GLN A 70 8.57 -0.16 -8.98
N THR A 71 9.44 -1.01 -9.55
CA THR A 71 10.11 -0.67 -10.81
C THR A 71 9.11 -0.39 -11.92
N LEU A 72 8.13 -1.28 -12.12
CA LEU A 72 7.14 -1.18 -13.20
C LEU A 72 6.23 0.06 -13.05
N GLN A 73 5.87 0.44 -11.82
CA GLN A 73 5.11 1.67 -11.52
C GLN A 73 5.89 2.96 -11.79
N ASN A 74 7.21 2.88 -11.95
CA ASN A 74 8.05 4.01 -12.35
C ASN A 74 8.43 4.00 -13.84
N VAL A 75 7.99 2.99 -14.60
CA VAL A 75 8.21 2.95 -16.05
C VAL A 75 7.29 3.95 -16.75
N PRO A 76 7.81 4.82 -17.62
CA PRO A 76 6.97 5.75 -18.37
C PRO A 76 5.96 5.03 -19.27
N ARG A 77 4.76 5.59 -19.39
CA ARG A 77 3.65 4.98 -20.16
C ARG A 77 3.96 4.80 -21.64
N GLU A 78 4.92 5.52 -22.21
CA GLU A 78 5.36 5.33 -23.60
C GLU A 78 5.83 3.90 -23.88
N ARG A 79 6.31 3.18 -22.86
CA ARG A 79 6.70 1.76 -22.94
C ARG A 79 5.51 0.79 -22.96
N GLU A 80 4.28 1.27 -22.79
CA GLU A 80 3.07 0.44 -22.81
C GLU A 80 2.92 -0.32 -24.14
N ALA A 81 3.35 0.28 -25.26
CA ALA A 81 3.30 -0.35 -26.57
C ALA A 81 4.08 -1.68 -26.60
N ASP A 82 5.21 -1.77 -25.88
CA ASP A 82 6.10 -2.93 -25.87
C ASP A 82 5.48 -4.15 -25.16
N VAL A 83 4.48 -3.92 -24.31
CA VAL A 83 3.87 -4.96 -23.45
C VAL A 83 2.36 -5.08 -23.64
N SER A 84 1.78 -4.31 -24.56
CA SER A 84 0.33 -4.23 -24.77
C SER A 84 -0.34 -5.58 -25.05
N ASP A 85 0.33 -6.46 -25.80
CA ASP A 85 -0.14 -7.82 -26.12
C ASP A 85 0.22 -8.88 -25.07
N VAL A 86 0.95 -8.51 -24.01
CA VAL A 86 1.36 -9.43 -22.95
C VAL A 86 0.21 -9.60 -21.96
N LYS A 87 -0.32 -10.83 -21.86
CA LYS A 87 -1.44 -11.14 -20.93
C LYS A 87 -1.12 -10.77 -19.48
N SER A 88 0.11 -11.02 -19.06
CA SER A 88 0.60 -10.68 -17.73
C SER A 88 0.60 -9.18 -17.45
N PHE A 89 0.87 -8.35 -18.47
CA PHE A 89 0.73 -6.90 -18.34
C PHE A 89 -0.72 -6.48 -18.12
N GLN A 90 -1.65 -7.04 -18.92
CA GLN A 90 -3.08 -6.77 -18.74
C GLN A 90 -3.57 -7.17 -17.35
N ARG A 91 -3.05 -8.30 -16.83
CA ARG A 91 -3.38 -8.76 -15.48
C ARG A 91 -2.86 -7.83 -14.39
N LEU A 92 -1.59 -7.41 -14.47
CA LEU A 92 -1.03 -6.44 -13.53
C LEU A 92 -1.78 -5.11 -13.58
N LYS A 93 -2.10 -4.61 -14.78
CA LYS A 93 -2.86 -3.37 -14.96
C LYS A 93 -4.27 -3.47 -14.37
N GLN A 94 -4.93 -4.61 -14.52
CA GLN A 94 -6.23 -4.87 -13.90
C GLN A 94 -6.15 -4.83 -12.37
N VAL A 95 -5.15 -5.48 -11.78
CA VAL A 95 -5.00 -5.54 -10.32
C VAL A 95 -4.60 -4.17 -9.77
N THR A 96 -3.53 -3.57 -10.28
CA THR A 96 -3.05 -2.27 -9.82
C THR A 96 -4.03 -1.13 -10.07
N GLY A 97 -4.88 -1.24 -11.11
CA GLY A 97 -5.97 -0.31 -11.38
C GLY A 97 -7.27 -0.60 -10.63
N SER A 98 -7.29 -1.57 -9.72
CA SER A 98 -8.50 -1.95 -9.00
C SER A 98 -8.87 -0.91 -7.93
N LEU A 99 -10.15 -0.55 -7.90
CA LEU A 99 -10.71 0.42 -6.95
C LEU A 99 -10.67 -0.05 -5.49
N ILE A 100 -10.39 -1.33 -5.23
CA ILE A 100 -10.15 -1.82 -3.86
C ILE A 100 -8.88 -1.21 -3.25
N PHE A 101 -8.02 -0.57 -4.07
CA PHE A 101 -6.82 0.15 -3.64
C PHE A 101 -6.99 1.67 -3.68
N GLY A 102 -8.24 2.15 -3.77
CA GLY A 102 -8.56 3.56 -3.98
C GLY A 102 -8.59 3.92 -5.46
N THR A 103 -8.54 5.22 -5.75
CA THR A 103 -8.65 5.69 -7.15
C THR A 103 -7.30 5.55 -7.85
N PRO A 104 -7.21 4.95 -9.04
CA PRO A 104 -5.96 4.89 -9.80
C PRO A 104 -5.38 6.29 -10.04
N ALA A 105 -4.19 6.53 -9.50
CA ALA A 105 -3.42 7.74 -9.71
C ALA A 105 -2.49 7.64 -10.92
N ASP A 106 -2.14 8.81 -11.42
CA ASP A 106 -1.06 9.08 -12.37
C ASP A 106 -1.02 8.21 -13.63
N GLN A 107 -1.68 8.69 -14.69
CA GLN A 107 -1.69 8.06 -16.01
C GLN A 107 -0.38 8.25 -16.81
N ARG A 108 0.69 8.76 -16.19
CA ARG A 108 2.01 8.94 -16.84
C ARG A 108 2.88 7.69 -16.79
N TYR A 109 2.56 6.74 -15.92
CA TYR A 109 3.33 5.51 -15.75
C TYR A 109 2.60 4.28 -16.27
N LEU A 110 3.37 3.19 -16.44
CA LEU A 110 2.92 1.94 -17.03
C LEU A 110 1.87 1.22 -16.18
N LEU A 111 2.10 1.18 -14.87
CA LEU A 111 1.14 0.64 -13.90
C LEU A 111 0.66 1.78 -12.99
N PRO A 112 -0.66 1.93 -12.77
CA PRO A 112 -1.16 2.91 -11.82
C PRO A 112 -0.77 2.54 -10.39
N THR A 113 -0.72 3.56 -9.53
CA THR A 113 -0.72 3.41 -8.06
C THR A 113 -2.10 3.74 -7.54
N GLY A 114 -2.56 3.06 -6.50
CA GLY A 114 -3.80 3.42 -5.81
C GLY A 114 -3.61 4.71 -5.02
N LYS A 115 -4.60 5.60 -5.09
CA LYS A 115 -4.70 6.78 -4.24
C LYS A 115 -5.93 6.65 -3.35
N ASP A 116 -5.69 6.17 -2.14
CA ASP A 116 -6.68 5.97 -1.10
C ASP A 116 -7.03 7.27 -0.35
N ALA A 117 -8.08 7.22 0.46
CA ALA A 117 -8.55 8.34 1.27
C ALA A 117 -7.47 8.93 2.21
N LEU A 118 -6.58 8.12 2.79
CA LEU A 118 -5.50 8.60 3.66
C LEU A 118 -4.43 9.34 2.85
N SER A 119 -4.08 8.82 1.68
CA SER A 119 -3.12 9.46 0.77
C SER A 119 -3.61 10.85 0.33
N ILE A 120 -4.90 10.99 0.01
CA ILE A 120 -5.53 12.28 -0.29
C ILE A 120 -5.50 13.21 0.94
N ALA A 121 -5.89 12.70 2.12
CA ALA A 121 -5.90 13.49 3.35
C ALA A 121 -4.50 13.98 3.76
N MET A 122 -3.46 13.16 3.54
CA MET A 122 -2.07 13.53 3.76
C MET A 122 -1.62 14.68 2.86
N GLU A 123 -1.99 14.67 1.58
CA GLU A 123 -1.69 15.77 0.66
C GLU A 123 -2.40 17.07 1.07
N GLN A 124 -3.70 16.98 1.39
CA GLN A 124 -4.51 18.14 1.77
C GLN A 124 -4.07 18.76 3.10
N SER A 125 -3.54 17.94 4.01
CA SER A 125 -3.09 18.36 5.35
C SER A 125 -1.61 18.75 5.40
N PHE A 126 -0.87 18.64 4.29
CA PHE A 126 0.56 18.95 4.26
C PHE A 126 0.81 20.47 4.40
N PRO A 127 1.85 20.92 5.15
CA PRO A 127 2.80 20.12 5.92
C PRO A 127 2.37 19.85 7.38
N ALA A 128 1.28 20.44 7.84
CA ALA A 128 0.92 20.55 9.26
C ALA A 128 -0.04 19.44 9.72
N TRP A 129 0.27 18.18 9.39
CA TRP A 129 -0.58 17.07 9.78
C TRP A 129 -0.41 16.68 11.25
N THR A 130 -1.53 16.32 11.89
CA THR A 130 -1.56 15.66 13.21
C THR A 130 -2.39 14.39 13.09
N ILE A 131 -2.22 13.43 14.00
CA ILE A 131 -3.02 12.19 13.98
C ILE A 131 -4.53 12.51 14.00
N ALA A 132 -4.95 13.45 14.85
CA ALA A 132 -6.35 13.85 14.96
C ALA A 132 -6.88 14.46 13.67
N ASN A 133 -6.13 15.40 13.07
CA ASN A 133 -6.51 16.03 11.80
C ASN A 133 -6.57 15.00 10.66
N LEU A 134 -5.51 14.19 10.49
CA LEU A 134 -5.50 13.16 9.44
C LEU A 134 -6.63 12.16 9.59
N THR A 135 -6.93 11.73 10.82
CA THR A 135 -8.04 10.79 11.06
C THR A 135 -9.38 11.41 10.64
N ALA A 136 -9.60 12.69 10.95
CA ALA A 136 -10.81 13.41 10.58
C ALA A 136 -10.89 13.63 9.06
N GLU A 137 -9.83 14.13 8.43
CA GLU A 137 -9.79 14.38 6.98
C GLU A 137 -9.92 13.09 6.18
N THR A 138 -9.24 12.02 6.59
CA THR A 138 -9.36 10.71 5.93
C THR A 138 -10.80 10.19 5.99
N PHE A 139 -11.51 10.40 7.11
CA PHE A 139 -12.93 10.08 7.22
C PHE A 139 -13.78 10.90 6.23
N HIS A 140 -13.55 12.22 6.13
CA HIS A 140 -14.28 13.09 5.22
C HIS A 140 -14.06 12.67 3.76
N VAL A 141 -12.80 12.46 3.37
CA VAL A 141 -12.45 12.01 2.02
C VAL A 141 -13.10 10.66 1.72
N ALA A 142 -13.07 9.69 2.63
CA ALA A 142 -13.68 8.38 2.41
C ALA A 142 -15.19 8.46 2.11
N ILE A 143 -15.91 9.34 2.81
CA ILE A 143 -17.34 9.58 2.59
C ILE A 143 -17.58 10.27 1.24
N GLU A 144 -16.81 11.30 0.90
CA GLU A 144 -17.02 12.11 -0.30
C GLU A 144 -16.64 11.39 -1.60
N SER A 145 -15.57 10.60 -1.56
CA SER A 145 -15.01 9.93 -2.73
C SER A 145 -15.70 8.61 -3.10
N ASN A 146 -16.60 8.12 -2.23
CA ASN A 146 -17.17 6.77 -2.35
C ASN A 146 -16.08 5.68 -2.50
N ASP A 147 -14.93 5.91 -1.86
CA ASP A 147 -13.82 4.96 -1.78
C ASP A 147 -14.24 3.78 -0.90
N TYR A 148 -14.10 2.57 -1.42
CA TYR A 148 -14.40 1.32 -0.72
C TYR A 148 -13.16 0.46 -0.50
N SER A 149 -11.97 1.05 -0.63
CA SER A 149 -10.73 0.44 -0.21
C SER A 149 -10.76 0.10 1.28
N LEU A 150 -9.87 -0.82 1.68
CA LEU A 150 -9.75 -1.19 3.08
C LEU A 150 -9.37 0.02 3.97
N VAL A 151 -8.57 0.94 3.42
CA VAL A 151 -8.21 2.21 4.08
C VAL A 151 -9.45 3.09 4.28
N ALA A 152 -10.32 3.22 3.28
CA ALA A 152 -11.55 3.97 3.42
C ALA A 152 -12.51 3.32 4.44
N LEU A 153 -12.63 1.99 4.46
CA LEU A 153 -13.39 1.28 5.49
C LEU A 153 -12.81 1.51 6.90
N ALA A 154 -11.48 1.52 7.03
CA ALA A 154 -10.80 1.88 8.27
C ALA A 154 -11.09 3.34 8.67
N ALA A 155 -11.15 4.26 7.72
CA ALA A 155 -11.48 5.67 7.96
C ALA A 155 -12.85 5.85 8.60
N LEU A 156 -13.84 5.05 8.17
CA LEU A 156 -15.20 5.09 8.71
C LEU A 156 -15.26 4.72 10.20
N SER A 157 -14.25 4.01 10.71
CA SER A 157 -14.15 3.71 12.15
C SER A 157 -13.66 4.90 13.00
N LYS A 158 -13.09 5.93 12.36
CA LYS A 158 -12.42 7.08 13.02
C LYS A 158 -11.36 6.66 14.04
N ASP A 159 -10.77 5.49 13.82
CA ASP A 159 -9.81 4.90 14.72
C ASP A 159 -8.40 4.97 14.10
N PRO A 160 -7.50 5.80 14.65
CA PRO A 160 -6.16 5.97 14.09
C PRO A 160 -5.34 4.68 14.09
N VAL A 161 -5.63 3.74 14.98
CA VAL A 161 -4.92 2.44 15.03
C VAL A 161 -5.35 1.56 13.87
N VAL A 162 -6.65 1.52 13.58
CA VAL A 162 -7.19 0.74 12.46
C VAL A 162 -6.74 1.36 11.13
N LEU A 163 -6.76 2.68 11.01
CA LEU A 163 -6.24 3.41 9.85
C LEU A 163 -4.76 3.10 9.58
N ALA A 164 -3.93 3.08 10.62
CA ALA A 164 -2.51 2.74 10.49
C ALA A 164 -2.30 1.28 10.06
N ALA A 165 -3.05 0.34 10.64
CA ALA A 165 -2.94 -1.09 10.33
C ALA A 165 -3.32 -1.41 8.88
N CYS A 166 -4.38 -0.79 8.35
CA CYS A 166 -4.87 -1.08 7.00
C CYS A 166 -4.00 -0.50 5.86
N ARG A 167 -2.90 0.20 6.16
CA ARG A 167 -2.01 0.80 5.15
C ARG A 167 -0.84 -0.11 4.75
N GLU A 168 -0.83 -1.38 5.15
CA GLU A 168 0.36 -2.24 5.01
C GLU A 168 0.63 -2.78 3.59
N SER A 169 -0.33 -2.77 2.65
CA SER A 169 -0.06 -3.11 1.23
C SER A 169 0.52 -1.92 0.44
N VAL A 170 1.61 -1.35 0.94
CA VAL A 170 2.18 -0.09 0.46
C VAL A 170 2.42 -0.09 -1.05
N VAL A 171 2.86 -1.17 -1.70
CA VAL A 171 3.11 -1.16 -3.16
C VAL A 171 1.87 -0.88 -4.01
N LEU A 172 0.68 -1.24 -3.52
CA LEU A 172 -0.58 -1.01 -4.22
C LEU A 172 -1.18 0.37 -3.88
N TYR A 173 -0.83 0.92 -2.72
CA TYR A 173 -1.31 2.21 -2.21
C TYR A 173 -0.30 3.37 -2.34
N ALA A 174 0.95 3.11 -2.72
CA ALA A 174 2.06 4.07 -2.55
C ALA A 174 2.00 5.20 -3.57
N PHE A 175 1.12 6.16 -3.31
CA PHE A 175 1.38 7.54 -3.63
C PHE A 175 2.22 8.14 -2.49
N LEU A 176 3.51 8.36 -2.73
CA LEU A 176 4.33 9.21 -1.86
C LEU A 176 4.12 10.66 -2.30
N PRO A 177 3.58 11.54 -1.43
CA PRO A 177 3.50 12.96 -1.73
C PRO A 177 4.89 13.50 -2.11
N PRO A 178 5.02 14.32 -3.17
CA PRO A 178 6.27 15.02 -3.46
C PRO A 178 6.74 15.79 -2.22
N GLY A 179 7.92 15.46 -1.71
CA GLY A 179 8.49 16.06 -0.49
C GLY A 179 8.40 15.19 0.78
N SER A 180 7.71 14.04 0.78
CA SER A 180 7.74 13.10 1.91
C SER A 180 9.00 12.22 1.95
N ALA A 181 9.72 12.10 0.82
CA ALA A 181 10.94 11.30 0.67
C ALA A 181 12.18 12.12 0.29
N TYR A 182 12.06 13.44 0.04
CA TYR A 182 13.19 14.28 -0.33
C TYR A 182 13.74 15.00 0.91
N ASN A 183 14.48 14.25 1.73
CA ASN A 183 15.45 14.85 2.64
C ASN A 183 16.86 14.46 2.10
N PRO A 184 17.62 15.40 1.50
CA PRO A 184 18.94 15.10 0.95
C PRO A 184 20.00 14.77 2.02
N GLU A 185 19.65 14.92 3.30
CA GLU A 185 20.47 14.50 4.43
C GLU A 185 20.12 13.05 4.82
N GLU A 186 21.11 12.16 4.74
CA GLU A 186 21.02 10.79 5.29
C GLU A 186 20.49 10.88 6.74
N SER A 187 19.23 10.52 6.92
CA SER A 187 18.58 10.62 8.23
C SER A 187 19.21 9.60 9.17
N GLU A 188 19.88 10.09 10.23
CA GLU A 188 20.42 9.21 11.27
C GLU A 188 19.28 8.71 12.18
N TYR A 189 18.84 7.46 11.99
CA TYR A 189 17.82 6.84 12.84
C TYR A 189 18.42 6.42 14.19
N ARG A 190 18.27 7.28 15.22
CA ARG A 190 18.64 6.96 16.60
C ARG A 190 17.48 6.33 17.37
N TRP A 191 17.60 5.03 17.64
CA TRP A 191 16.62 4.30 18.45
C TRP A 191 16.83 4.56 19.95
N GLN A 192 16.13 5.55 20.50
CA GLN A 192 16.05 5.80 21.94
C GLN A 192 14.73 5.25 22.49
N VAL A 193 14.69 3.93 22.62
CA VAL A 193 13.52 3.19 23.09
C VAL A 193 13.58 3.05 24.62
N ASP A 194 12.46 3.36 25.30
CA ASP A 194 12.30 3.20 26.75
C ASP A 194 12.65 1.76 27.18
N PRO A 195 13.40 1.57 28.28
CA PRO A 195 13.70 0.25 28.82
C PRO A 195 12.48 -0.68 28.96
N LEU A 196 11.29 -0.15 29.25
CA LEU A 196 10.04 -0.89 29.43
C LEU A 196 9.53 -1.60 28.17
N ILE A 197 9.91 -1.12 26.98
CA ILE A 197 9.46 -1.67 25.69
C ILE A 197 10.62 -2.28 24.89
N ARG A 198 11.82 -2.39 25.47
CA ARG A 198 12.91 -3.15 24.88
C ARG A 198 12.60 -4.65 25.02
N PRO A 199 12.63 -5.44 23.93
CA PRO A 199 12.51 -6.88 24.05
C PRO A 199 13.66 -7.39 24.92
N TYR A 200 13.34 -8.11 25.99
CA TYR A 200 14.33 -8.80 26.81
C TYR A 200 15.14 -9.74 25.89
N ARG A 201 16.41 -9.42 25.66
CA ARG A 201 17.36 -10.38 25.10
C ARG A 201 17.54 -11.48 26.15
N LYS A 202 17.01 -12.68 25.88
CA LYS A 202 17.47 -13.91 26.54
C LYS A 202 18.78 -14.36 25.91
#